data_AF-A0A1A0TG69-F1
#
_entry.id   AF-A0A1A0TG69-F1
#
_cell.length_a   1.000
_cell.length_b   1.000
_cell.length_c   1.000
_cell.angle_alpha   90.00
_cell.angle_beta   90.00
_cell.angle_gamma   90.00
#
_symmetry.space_group_name_H-M   'P 1'
#
loop_
_entity.id
_entity.type
_entity.pdbx_description
1 polymer ?
#
loop_
_entity_poly.entity_id
_entity_poly.type
_entity_poly.pdbx_seq_one_letter_code
_entity_poly.pdbx_strand_id
1 'polypeptide(L)'
;MTEQPPGPPGNYPPPPPGGYPPPPPPGGYPPPPAGGYPPPPPPGGYPPPPTGYYPPPQSFGGGYPPPGAGYPQMGGPGGQFSIGDGLSWAWNKFSKNALALIVATLAVGAVLAVLVGVIYAVAIGVSPEATSVYENYDGGASYDFYAELSGAGILVMLVGYLVLLVVSGALLAGYYRGLLDIADGQRVSIGSFFKPRNVGSVVIASFLTGIITGIGYALCYVPGLIASIFLLFTTVAVVDRGLSPVEAIKQSFTVAKAQFVPVLLTWLLAMIAIFVGSFLCGIGLLVGAPVAGLLVVSSYRRLTGGPLAPATP
;
A
#
# COMPACT_ATOMS: atom_id res chain seq x y z
N MET A 1 -12.83 -55.38 -48.20
CA MET A 1 -13.99 -54.65 -47.65
C MET A 1 -13.74 -53.18 -47.91
N THR A 2 -14.67 -52.56 -48.62
CA THR A 2 -14.65 -51.21 -49.18
C THR A 2 -14.84 -50.12 -48.12
N GLU A 3 -14.09 -49.03 -48.30
CA GLU A 3 -14.38 -47.58 -48.11
C GLU A 3 -15.05 -47.09 -46.81
N GLN A 4 -14.54 -45.98 -46.22
CA GLN A 4 -15.13 -44.63 -46.35
C GLN A 4 -14.34 -43.56 -45.53
N PRO A 5 -13.96 -42.40 -46.11
CA PRO A 5 -13.28 -41.31 -45.40
C PRO A 5 -14.26 -40.43 -44.57
N PRO A 6 -13.77 -39.68 -43.55
CA PRO A 6 -14.63 -38.87 -42.68
C PRO A 6 -15.21 -37.65 -43.40
N GLY A 7 -16.53 -37.44 -43.24
CA GLY A 7 -17.28 -36.33 -43.82
C GLY A 7 -17.02 -34.98 -43.16
N PRO A 8 -17.35 -33.86 -43.85
CA PRO A 8 -17.09 -32.50 -43.37
C PRO A 8 -18.02 -32.06 -42.21
N PRO A 9 -17.59 -31.08 -41.40
CA PRO A 9 -18.34 -30.64 -40.22
C PRO A 9 -19.69 -29.98 -40.59
N GLY A 10 -20.74 -30.46 -39.92
CA GLY A 10 -22.10 -29.97 -40.07
C GLY A 10 -22.28 -28.53 -39.61
N ASN A 11 -22.93 -27.76 -40.48
CA ASN A 11 -23.30 -26.36 -40.30
C ASN A 11 -24.59 -26.30 -39.46
N TYR A 12 -24.50 -25.99 -38.17
CA TYR A 12 -25.67 -25.79 -37.31
C TYR A 12 -26.16 -24.33 -37.44
N PRO A 13 -27.44 -24.10 -37.75
CA PRO A 13 -28.01 -22.75 -37.77
C PRO A 13 -28.10 -22.16 -36.35
N PRO A 14 -27.96 -20.83 -36.19
CA PRO A 14 -28.08 -20.19 -34.88
C PRO A 14 -29.53 -20.24 -34.35
N PRO A 15 -29.73 -20.32 -33.03
CA PRO A 15 -31.07 -20.31 -32.43
C PRO A 15 -31.77 -18.95 -32.64
N PRO A 16 -33.11 -18.93 -32.76
CA PRO A 16 -33.86 -17.71 -33.00
C PRO A 16 -33.80 -16.74 -31.80
N PRO A 17 -33.87 -15.41 -32.02
CA PRO A 17 -33.85 -14.43 -30.93
C PRO A 17 -35.07 -14.59 -30.03
N GLY A 18 -34.85 -15.05 -28.80
CA GLY A 18 -35.87 -15.05 -27.75
C GLY A 18 -36.20 -13.62 -27.35
N GLY A 19 -37.44 -13.20 -27.60
CA GLY A 19 -37.97 -11.92 -27.14
C GLY A 19 -38.15 -11.93 -25.63
N TYR A 20 -37.42 -11.08 -24.93
CA TYR A 20 -37.68 -10.77 -23.53
C TYR A 20 -38.96 -9.92 -23.42
N PRO A 21 -39.87 -10.20 -22.46
CA PRO A 21 -41.03 -9.35 -22.22
C PRO A 21 -40.58 -7.96 -21.73
N PRO A 22 -41.29 -6.87 -22.08
CA PRO A 22 -40.96 -5.53 -21.62
C PRO A 22 -41.14 -5.39 -20.09
N PRO A 23 -40.35 -4.52 -19.43
CA PRO A 23 -40.47 -4.30 -18.00
C PRO A 23 -41.83 -3.67 -17.64
N PRO A 24 -42.42 -4.00 -16.47
CA PRO A 24 -43.68 -3.42 -16.03
C PRO A 24 -43.53 -1.91 -15.74
N PRO A 25 -44.61 -1.12 -15.94
CA PRO A 25 -44.59 0.33 -15.70
C PRO A 25 -44.36 0.65 -14.21
N PRO A 26 -43.77 1.83 -13.88
CA PRO A 26 -43.52 2.21 -12.49
C PRO A 26 -44.83 2.33 -11.70
N GLY A 27 -45.02 1.46 -10.70
CA GLY A 27 -46.10 1.55 -9.74
C GLY A 27 -45.95 2.80 -8.88
N GLY A 28 -46.97 3.66 -8.89
CA GLY A 28 -47.05 4.83 -8.04
C GLY A 28 -47.29 4.43 -6.58
N TYR A 29 -46.36 4.81 -5.70
CA TYR A 29 -46.60 4.78 -4.26
C TYR A 29 -47.54 5.92 -3.88
N PRO A 30 -48.59 5.69 -3.07
CA PRO A 30 -49.44 6.76 -2.56
C PRO A 30 -48.66 7.65 -1.57
N PRO A 31 -48.93 8.97 -1.53
CA PRO A 31 -48.27 9.87 -0.58
C PRO A 31 -48.71 9.57 0.87
N PRO A 32 -47.82 9.75 1.86
CA PRO A 32 -48.17 9.55 3.27
C PRO A 32 -49.17 10.63 3.76
N PRO A 33 -50.05 10.30 4.72
CA PRO A 33 -51.10 11.21 5.19
C PRO A 33 -50.55 12.43 5.93
N ALA A 34 -51.13 13.59 5.67
CA ALA A 34 -50.77 14.87 6.28
C ALA A 34 -51.18 14.92 7.77
N GLY A 35 -50.20 14.72 8.66
CA GLY A 35 -50.31 15.01 10.09
C GLY A 35 -50.00 16.48 10.37
N GLY A 36 -50.92 17.18 11.02
CA GLY A 36 -50.90 18.62 11.25
C GLY A 36 -49.78 19.11 12.18
N TYR A 37 -49.08 20.15 11.74
CA TYR A 37 -48.23 20.97 12.60
C TYR A 37 -49.06 22.14 13.18
N PRO A 38 -48.88 22.51 14.46
CA PRO A 38 -49.54 23.67 15.03
C PRO A 38 -49.00 24.99 14.41
N PRO A 39 -49.83 26.04 14.29
CA PRO A 39 -49.44 27.29 13.65
C PRO A 39 -48.41 28.08 14.49
N PRO A 40 -47.53 28.87 13.85
CA PRO A 40 -46.52 29.67 14.55
C PRO A 40 -47.17 30.85 15.32
N PRO A 41 -46.59 31.27 16.46
CA PRO A 41 -47.06 32.41 17.24
C PRO A 41 -46.77 33.76 16.54
N PRO A 42 -47.53 34.83 16.85
CA PRO A 42 -47.47 36.09 16.12
C PRO A 42 -46.21 36.91 16.44
N PRO A 43 -45.80 37.85 15.56
CA PRO A 43 -44.53 38.58 15.71
C PRO A 43 -44.68 39.67 16.79
N GLY A 44 -44.11 39.43 17.97
CA GLY A 44 -43.96 40.42 19.05
C GLY A 44 -42.49 40.75 19.27
N GLY A 45 -42.13 42.03 19.15
CA GLY A 45 -40.77 42.53 19.16
C GLY A 45 -40.03 42.37 20.49
N TYR A 46 -38.74 42.02 20.41
CA TYR A 46 -37.80 42.07 21.51
C TYR A 46 -36.62 42.99 21.17
N PRO A 47 -36.11 43.77 22.15
CA PRO A 47 -35.02 44.71 21.97
C PRO A 47 -33.66 43.99 21.74
N PRO A 48 -32.68 44.64 21.09
CA PRO A 48 -31.40 44.01 20.77
C PRO A 48 -30.57 43.72 22.04
N PRO A 49 -29.82 42.60 22.10
CA PRO A 49 -29.01 42.25 23.27
C PRO A 49 -27.70 43.06 23.33
N PRO A 50 -27.18 43.35 24.54
CA PRO A 50 -25.97 44.15 24.72
C PRO A 50 -24.68 43.34 24.45
N THR A 51 -23.70 44.01 23.85
CA THR A 51 -22.36 43.49 23.56
C THR A 51 -21.54 43.31 24.84
N GLY A 52 -21.30 42.07 25.25
CA GLY A 52 -20.44 41.72 26.38
C GLY A 52 -19.64 40.44 26.12
N TYR A 53 -18.31 40.56 26.13
CA TYR A 53 -17.36 39.46 25.99
C TYR A 53 -17.48 38.46 27.15
N TYR A 54 -17.71 37.18 26.85
CA TYR A 54 -17.48 36.07 27.78
C TYR A 54 -16.47 35.07 27.18
N PRO A 55 -15.50 34.56 27.97
CA PRO A 55 -14.57 33.53 27.53
C PRO A 55 -15.27 32.15 27.45
N PRO A 56 -14.90 31.28 26.50
CA PRO A 56 -15.55 29.98 26.35
C PRO A 56 -15.21 29.00 27.49
N PRO A 57 -16.15 28.13 27.89
CA PRO A 57 -15.92 27.12 28.93
C PRO A 57 -14.96 26.03 28.44
N GLN A 58 -14.06 25.61 29.33
CA GLN A 58 -13.18 24.46 29.14
C GLN A 58 -13.99 23.16 29.21
N SER A 59 -14.16 22.48 28.07
CA SER A 59 -14.65 21.10 28.02
C SER A 59 -13.49 20.12 27.85
N PHE A 60 -13.16 19.41 28.93
CA PHE A 60 -12.39 18.18 28.90
C PHE A 60 -13.32 17.04 28.44
N GLY A 61 -13.07 16.47 27.26
CA GLY A 61 -13.75 15.25 26.80
C GLY A 61 -13.72 15.08 25.29
N GLY A 62 -12.94 14.09 24.82
CA GLY A 62 -12.52 13.87 23.44
C GLY A 62 -13.60 14.00 22.35
N GLY A 63 -13.29 14.81 21.34
CA GLY A 63 -14.02 14.92 20.08
C GLY A 63 -13.08 15.50 19.02
N TYR A 64 -13.02 14.85 17.86
CA TYR A 64 -12.24 15.30 16.70
C TYR A 64 -12.58 16.75 16.31
N PRO A 65 -11.60 17.59 15.93
CA PRO A 65 -11.90 18.93 15.44
C PRO A 65 -12.64 18.89 14.10
N PRO A 66 -13.60 19.80 13.86
CA PRO A 66 -14.37 19.86 12.62
C PRO A 66 -13.50 20.32 11.42
N PRO A 67 -13.76 19.85 10.19
CA PRO A 67 -12.95 20.20 9.02
C PRO A 67 -13.19 21.66 8.62
N GLY A 68 -12.23 22.53 8.95
CA GLY A 68 -12.23 23.93 8.55
C GLY A 68 -11.41 24.17 7.29
N ALA A 69 -12.09 24.66 6.26
CA ALA A 69 -11.63 25.58 5.21
C ALA A 69 -10.39 25.21 4.37
N GLY A 70 -10.66 24.85 3.10
CA GLY A 70 -9.84 25.34 1.98
C GLY A 70 -8.64 24.51 1.57
N TYR A 71 -8.78 23.18 1.47
CA TYR A 71 -7.91 22.40 0.60
C TYR A 71 -8.58 22.31 -0.78
N PRO A 72 -7.94 22.68 -1.89
CA PRO A 72 -8.47 22.35 -3.21
C PRO A 72 -8.54 20.83 -3.29
N GLN A 73 -9.76 20.31 -3.23
CA GLN A 73 -10.08 18.92 -3.53
C GLN A 73 -9.70 18.70 -5.00
N MET A 74 -8.47 18.25 -5.23
CA MET A 74 -8.02 17.82 -6.54
C MET A 74 -8.67 16.47 -6.84
N GLY A 75 -9.95 16.54 -7.20
CA GLY A 75 -10.85 15.40 -7.32
C GLY A 75 -12.29 15.86 -7.49
N GLY A 76 -12.53 16.75 -8.45
CA GLY A 76 -13.86 16.96 -9.01
C GLY A 76 -14.26 15.72 -9.84
N PRO A 77 -15.56 15.39 -9.91
CA PRO A 77 -16.06 14.28 -10.73
C PRO A 77 -15.72 14.55 -12.20
N GLY A 78 -14.62 13.98 -12.69
CA GLY A 78 -14.16 14.14 -14.08
C GLY A 78 -12.64 14.16 -14.31
N GLY A 79 -11.82 14.35 -13.28
CA GLY A 79 -10.37 14.21 -13.42
C GLY A 79 -9.98 12.73 -13.44
N GLN A 80 -9.74 12.16 -14.62
CA GLN A 80 -9.15 10.81 -14.71
C GLN A 80 -7.85 10.79 -13.89
N PHE A 81 -7.70 9.81 -13.01
CA PHE A 81 -6.46 9.56 -12.31
C PHE A 81 -5.36 9.29 -13.35
N SER A 82 -4.54 10.30 -13.61
CA SER A 82 -3.33 10.15 -14.41
C SER A 82 -2.21 9.67 -13.49
N ILE A 83 -1.71 8.45 -13.74
CA ILE A 83 -0.58 7.92 -12.98
C ILE A 83 0.67 8.80 -13.12
N GLY A 84 0.80 9.51 -14.25
CA GLY A 84 1.90 10.45 -14.50
C GLY A 84 1.88 11.63 -13.52
N ASP A 85 0.70 12.09 -13.11
CA ASP A 85 0.57 13.14 -12.10
C ASP A 85 0.97 12.63 -10.72
N GLY A 86 0.65 11.36 -10.42
CA GLY A 86 1.09 10.68 -9.19
C GLY A 86 2.60 10.57 -9.10
N LEU A 87 3.27 10.17 -10.18
CA LEU A 87 4.73 10.10 -10.24
C LEU A 87 5.38 11.48 -10.15
N SER A 88 4.84 12.46 -10.89
CA SER A 88 5.33 13.84 -10.84
C SER A 88 5.19 14.44 -9.44
N TRP A 89 4.06 14.17 -8.78
CA TRP A 89 3.84 14.54 -7.37
C TRP A 89 4.84 13.86 -6.43
N ALA A 90 5.06 12.54 -6.60
CA ALA A 90 5.99 11.79 -5.78
C ALA A 90 7.42 12.32 -5.92
N TRP A 91 7.86 12.63 -7.15
CA TRP A 91 9.16 13.24 -7.42
C TRP A 91 9.28 14.65 -6.82
N ASN A 92 8.23 15.47 -6.93
CA ASN A 92 8.20 16.79 -6.30
C ASN A 92 8.34 16.70 -4.77
N LYS A 93 7.55 15.85 -4.11
CA LYS A 93 7.64 15.66 -2.67
C LYS A 93 8.96 15.06 -2.23
N PHE A 94 9.52 14.13 -3.01
CA PHE A 94 10.85 13.58 -2.79
C PHE A 94 11.92 14.66 -2.84
N SER A 95 12.03 15.40 -3.95
CA SER A 95 13.08 16.41 -4.15
C SER A 95 13.06 17.51 -3.08
N LYS A 96 11.87 17.92 -2.62
CA LYS A 96 11.72 18.92 -1.55
C LYS A 96 12.00 18.36 -0.14
N ASN A 97 12.00 17.05 0.05
CA ASN A 97 12.28 16.37 1.32
C ASN A 97 13.44 15.37 1.21
N ALA A 98 14.33 15.55 0.22
CA ALA A 98 15.27 14.52 -0.20
C ALA A 98 16.18 14.08 0.94
N LEU A 99 16.74 15.03 1.70
CA LEU A 99 17.60 14.72 2.85
C LEU A 99 16.89 13.85 3.89
N ALA A 100 15.67 14.23 4.30
CA ALA A 100 14.92 13.49 5.31
C ALA A 100 14.57 12.08 4.83
N LEU A 101 14.15 11.94 3.56
CA LEU A 101 13.78 10.66 2.96
C LEU A 101 15.00 9.75 2.72
N ILE A 102 16.11 10.29 2.25
CA ILE A 102 17.36 9.54 2.05
C ILE A 102 17.90 9.08 3.40
N VAL A 103 17.94 9.94 4.41
CA VAL A 103 18.40 9.56 5.76
C VAL A 103 17.49 8.50 6.38
N ALA A 104 16.17 8.64 6.26
CA ALA A 104 15.23 7.63 6.75
C ALA A 104 15.39 6.29 6.02
N THR A 105 15.52 6.32 4.68
CA THR A 105 15.71 5.11 3.86
C THR A 105 17.05 4.45 4.17
N LEU A 106 18.12 5.22 4.33
CA LEU A 106 19.45 4.73 4.71
C LEU A 106 19.41 4.10 6.10
N ALA A 107 18.75 4.73 7.07
CA ALA A 107 18.63 4.19 8.42
C ALA A 107 17.84 2.87 8.44
N VAL A 108 16.70 2.81 7.73
CA VAL A 108 15.92 1.56 7.58
C VAL A 108 16.78 0.48 6.91
N GLY A 109 17.45 0.81 5.80
CA GLY A 109 18.30 -0.10 5.07
C GLY A 109 19.48 -0.61 5.90
N ALA A 110 20.15 0.27 6.64
CA ALA A 110 21.27 -0.09 7.52
C ALA A 110 20.83 -1.01 8.66
N VAL A 111 19.71 -0.71 9.32
CA VAL A 111 19.16 -1.57 10.39
C VAL A 111 18.83 -2.97 9.85
N LEU A 112 18.18 -3.05 8.68
CA LEU A 112 17.85 -4.33 8.06
C LEU A 112 19.10 -5.08 7.59
N ALA A 113 20.08 -4.39 7.00
CA ALA A 113 21.32 -5.01 6.53
C ALA A 113 22.15 -5.57 7.70
N VAL A 114 22.28 -4.81 8.80
CA VAL A 114 22.96 -5.28 10.01
C VAL A 114 22.22 -6.48 10.60
N LEU A 115 20.89 -6.41 10.71
CA LEU A 115 20.09 -7.51 11.25
C LEU A 115 20.24 -8.78 10.42
N VAL A 116 20.12 -8.68 9.10
CA VAL A 116 20.33 -9.80 8.18
C VAL A 116 21.77 -10.33 8.29
N GLY A 117 22.77 -9.46 8.27
CA GLY A 117 24.18 -9.85 8.41
C GLY A 117 24.46 -10.61 9.71
N VAL A 118 23.89 -10.15 10.84
CA VAL A 118 24.01 -10.84 12.13
C VAL A 118 23.33 -12.22 12.09
N ILE A 119 22.12 -12.32 11.53
CA ILE A 119 21.41 -13.60 11.41
C ILE A 119 22.25 -14.61 10.61
N TYR A 120 22.77 -14.21 9.45
CA TYR A 120 23.62 -15.07 8.62
C TYR A 120 24.95 -15.41 9.31
N ALA A 121 25.62 -14.43 9.92
CA ALA A 121 26.89 -14.66 10.62
C ALA A 121 26.75 -15.67 11.77
N VAL A 122 25.66 -15.55 12.56
CA VAL A 122 25.38 -16.50 13.64
C VAL A 122 25.01 -17.86 13.06
N ALA A 123 24.18 -17.93 12.01
CA ALA A 123 23.78 -19.19 11.40
C ALA A 123 24.97 -19.98 10.81
N ILE A 124 25.91 -19.27 10.19
CA ILE A 124 27.18 -19.84 9.70
C ILE A 124 28.06 -20.26 10.89
N GLY A 125 28.20 -19.40 11.92
CA GLY A 125 29.06 -19.68 13.08
C GLY A 125 28.62 -20.89 13.92
N VAL A 126 27.33 -21.25 13.89
CA VAL A 126 26.83 -22.46 14.55
C VAL A 126 26.77 -23.69 13.64
N SER A 127 27.16 -23.55 12.37
CA SER A 127 27.17 -24.65 11.40
C SER A 127 28.59 -25.24 11.29
N PRO A 128 28.79 -26.51 11.71
CA PRO A 128 30.13 -27.02 12.00
C PRO A 128 30.99 -27.36 10.79
N GLU A 129 30.47 -27.29 9.55
CA GLU A 129 31.22 -27.65 8.35
C GLU A 129 30.98 -26.62 7.24
N ALA A 130 32.01 -25.81 6.95
CA ALA A 130 32.14 -25.10 5.70
C ALA A 130 33.27 -25.75 4.93
N THR A 131 32.97 -26.33 3.77
CA THR A 131 33.94 -27.00 2.91
C THR A 131 34.38 -26.01 1.84
N SER A 132 35.66 -25.64 1.84
CA SER A 132 36.27 -24.91 0.73
C SER A 132 37.02 -25.89 -0.17
N VAL A 133 36.64 -25.96 -1.44
CA VAL A 133 37.37 -26.72 -2.46
C VAL A 133 38.31 -25.76 -3.17
N TYR A 134 39.59 -26.11 -3.17
CA TYR A 134 40.63 -25.38 -3.89
C TYR A 134 41.22 -26.30 -4.95
N GLU A 135 40.98 -25.98 -6.21
CA GLU A 135 41.55 -26.71 -7.34
C GLU A 135 42.51 -25.81 -8.12
N ASN A 136 43.73 -26.31 -8.35
CA ASN A 136 44.67 -25.70 -9.29
C ASN A 136 44.72 -26.56 -10.53
N TYR A 137 44.64 -25.91 -11.68
CA TYR A 137 44.88 -26.55 -12.97
C TYR A 137 45.82 -25.68 -13.82
N ASP A 138 46.40 -26.27 -14.85
CA ASP A 138 47.42 -25.62 -15.68
C ASP A 138 46.77 -24.50 -16.51
N GLY A 139 46.74 -23.29 -15.95
CA GLY A 139 46.05 -22.12 -16.50
C GLY A 139 45.22 -21.28 -15.51
N GLY A 140 45.03 -21.73 -14.26
CA GLY A 140 44.29 -20.96 -13.25
C GLY A 140 44.01 -21.73 -11.96
N ALA A 141 43.35 -21.05 -11.01
CA ALA A 141 42.85 -21.66 -9.79
C ALA A 141 41.36 -21.33 -9.62
N SER A 142 40.58 -22.31 -9.18
CA SER A 142 39.20 -22.13 -8.73
C SER A 142 39.11 -22.25 -7.21
N TYR A 143 38.21 -21.44 -6.63
CA TYR A 143 37.88 -21.45 -5.22
C TYR A 143 36.38 -21.59 -5.10
N ASP A 144 35.92 -22.74 -4.59
CA ASP A 144 34.51 -22.98 -4.32
C ASP A 144 34.28 -23.05 -2.81
N PHE A 145 33.27 -22.32 -2.32
CA PHE A 145 32.89 -22.30 -0.91
C PHE A 145 31.48 -22.88 -0.75
N TYR A 146 31.38 -23.97 0.00
CA TYR A 146 30.12 -24.60 0.36
C TYR A 146 29.92 -24.49 1.86
N ALA A 147 28.85 -23.83 2.29
CA ALA A 147 28.40 -23.85 3.67
C ALA A 147 27.07 -24.60 3.71
N GLU A 148 27.07 -25.79 4.30
CA GLU A 148 25.82 -26.49 4.60
C GLU A 148 25.27 -25.96 5.92
N LEU A 149 24.00 -25.56 5.89
CA LEU A 149 23.36 -25.04 7.09
C LEU A 149 23.03 -26.21 8.02
N SER A 150 23.68 -26.26 9.18
CA SER A 150 23.39 -27.28 10.19
C SER A 150 21.97 -27.15 10.72
N GLY A 151 21.48 -28.17 11.44
CA GLY A 151 20.19 -28.07 12.14
C GLY A 151 20.12 -26.87 13.09
N ALA A 152 21.23 -26.53 13.76
CA ALA A 152 21.34 -25.33 14.60
C ALA A 152 21.30 -24.04 13.76
N GLY A 153 21.99 -24.02 12.62
CA GLY A 153 21.99 -22.89 11.68
C GLY A 153 20.59 -22.63 11.09
N ILE A 154 19.85 -23.70 10.75
CA ILE A 154 18.46 -23.61 10.30
C ILE A 154 17.59 -22.98 11.40
N LEU A 155 17.75 -23.42 12.65
CA LEU A 155 16.99 -22.85 13.77
C LEU A 155 17.30 -21.35 13.97
N VAL A 156 18.57 -20.96 13.87
CA VAL A 156 18.98 -19.54 13.92
C VAL A 156 18.34 -18.75 12.78
N MET A 157 18.32 -19.29 11.56
CA MET A 157 17.66 -18.63 10.42
C MET A 157 16.16 -18.47 10.65
N LEU A 158 15.47 -19.51 11.15
CA LEU A 158 14.03 -19.44 11.43
C LEU A 158 13.70 -18.37 12.47
N VAL A 159 14.41 -18.38 13.60
CA VAL A 159 14.23 -17.36 14.65
C VAL A 159 14.63 -15.98 14.15
N GLY A 160 15.74 -15.89 13.41
CA GLY A 160 16.23 -14.66 12.80
C GLY A 160 15.21 -14.05 11.84
N TYR A 161 14.58 -14.84 10.99
CA TYR A 161 13.53 -14.36 10.08
C TYR A 161 12.28 -13.89 10.83
N LEU A 162 11.91 -14.51 11.95
CA LEU A 162 10.83 -14.01 12.81
C LEU A 162 11.18 -12.64 13.41
N VAL A 163 12.41 -12.46 13.88
CA VAL A 163 12.89 -11.15 14.37
C VAL A 163 12.91 -10.12 13.23
N LEU A 164 13.41 -10.49 12.05
CA LEU A 164 13.44 -9.65 10.86
C LEU A 164 12.04 -9.21 10.45
N LEU A 165 11.05 -10.10 10.51
CA LEU A 165 9.65 -9.81 10.23
C LEU A 165 9.10 -8.75 11.19
N VAL A 166 9.31 -8.90 12.50
CA VAL A 166 8.84 -7.93 13.50
C VAL A 166 9.51 -6.57 13.32
N VAL A 167 10.84 -6.56 13.15
CA VAL A 167 11.61 -5.32 12.97
C VAL A 167 11.23 -4.61 11.67
N SER A 168 11.13 -5.34 10.56
CA SER A 168 10.74 -4.77 9.26
C SER A 168 9.32 -4.22 9.30
N GLY A 169 8.36 -4.88 9.94
CA GLY A 169 7.00 -4.35 10.10
C GLY A 169 6.96 -3.06 10.94
N ALA A 170 7.76 -2.96 12.00
CA ALA A 170 7.89 -1.73 12.78
C ALA A 170 8.51 -0.59 11.97
N LEU A 171 9.58 -0.87 11.21
CA LEU A 171 10.23 0.09 10.34
C LEU A 171 9.29 0.55 9.21
N LEU A 172 8.55 -0.37 8.57
CA LEU A 172 7.55 -0.05 7.55
C LEU A 172 6.44 0.85 8.11
N ALA A 173 5.96 0.57 9.33
CA ALA A 173 4.95 1.38 9.99
C ALA A 173 5.43 2.83 10.22
N GLY A 174 6.67 3.00 10.69
CA GLY A 174 7.29 4.32 10.86
C GLY A 174 7.58 5.01 9.53
N TYR A 175 8.06 4.25 8.54
CA TYR A 175 8.38 4.75 7.22
C TYR A 175 7.14 5.30 6.51
N TYR A 176 6.08 4.51 6.42
CA TYR A 176 4.81 4.93 5.81
C TYR A 176 4.14 6.07 6.58
N ARG A 177 4.30 6.15 7.91
CA ARG A 177 3.84 7.32 8.67
C ARG A 177 4.54 8.59 8.19
N GLY A 178 5.87 8.59 8.08
CA GLY A 178 6.59 9.76 7.59
C GLY A 178 6.23 10.12 6.15
N LEU A 179 5.96 9.14 5.28
CA LEU A 179 5.45 9.40 3.93
C LEU A 179 4.05 10.05 3.95
N LEU A 180 3.18 9.60 4.86
CA LEU A 180 1.86 10.18 5.04
C LEU A 180 1.94 11.60 5.62
N ASP A 181 2.86 11.87 6.55
CA ASP A 181 3.12 13.23 7.04
C ASP A 181 3.52 14.17 5.89
N ILE A 182 4.36 13.72 4.95
CA ILE A 182 4.69 14.47 3.71
C ILE A 182 3.44 14.67 2.85
N ALA A 183 2.63 13.63 2.70
CA ALA A 183 1.38 13.66 1.94
C ALA A 183 0.34 14.62 2.55
N ASP A 184 0.38 14.81 3.87
CA ASP A 184 -0.43 15.76 4.64
C ASP A 184 0.15 17.18 4.66
N GLY A 185 1.31 17.40 4.03
CA GLY A 185 1.99 18.70 3.98
C GLY A 185 2.66 19.12 5.30
N GLN A 186 2.84 18.18 6.23
CA GLN A 186 3.51 18.42 7.51
C GLN A 186 5.04 18.57 7.31
N ARG A 187 5.69 19.34 8.19
CA ARG A 187 7.16 19.43 8.20
C ARG A 187 7.74 18.11 8.69
N VAL A 188 8.46 17.42 7.82
CA VAL A 188 9.05 16.14 8.15
C VAL A 188 10.43 16.34 8.76
N SER A 189 10.55 16.00 10.03
CA SER A 189 11.83 15.81 10.70
C SER A 189 12.21 14.33 10.65
N ILE A 190 13.51 14.01 10.69
CA ILE A 190 14.03 12.63 10.72
C ILE A 190 13.34 11.81 11.82
N GLY A 191 13.00 12.44 12.95
CA GLY A 191 12.29 11.80 14.06
C GLY A 191 10.84 11.38 13.78
N SER A 192 10.18 11.89 12.74
CA SER A 192 8.81 11.47 12.39
C SER A 192 8.75 10.03 11.91
N PHE A 193 9.78 9.60 11.18
CA PHE A 193 9.91 8.23 10.67
C PHE A 193 10.14 7.19 11.77
N PHE A 194 10.55 7.61 12.98
CA PHE A 194 10.83 6.74 14.12
C PHE A 194 9.70 6.74 15.18
N LYS A 195 8.53 7.30 14.87
CA LYS A 195 7.33 7.24 15.73
C LYS A 195 6.27 6.32 15.13
N PRO A 196 6.50 5.00 15.09
CA PRO A 196 5.64 4.11 14.32
C PRO A 196 4.22 4.09 14.91
N ARG A 197 3.23 3.94 14.03
CA ARG A 197 1.81 3.82 14.39
C ARG A 197 1.32 2.45 13.95
N ASN A 198 0.50 1.80 14.77
CA ASN A 198 -0.10 0.50 14.44
C ASN A 198 0.93 -0.60 14.12
N VAL A 199 2.09 -0.62 14.78
CA VAL A 199 3.18 -1.58 14.52
C VAL A 199 2.67 -3.02 14.49
N GLY A 200 1.91 -3.44 15.50
CA GLY A 200 1.38 -4.80 15.56
C GLY A 200 0.50 -5.15 14.36
N SER A 201 -0.39 -4.23 13.95
CA SER A 201 -1.23 -4.43 12.78
C SER A 201 -0.43 -4.44 11.48
N VAL A 202 0.62 -3.60 11.35
CA VAL A 202 1.49 -3.60 10.16
C VAL A 202 2.28 -4.90 10.08
N VAL A 203 2.87 -5.36 11.18
CA VAL A 203 3.61 -6.63 11.27
C VAL A 203 2.72 -7.80 10.83
N ILE A 204 1.50 -7.91 11.38
CA ILE A 204 0.57 -8.98 11.02
C ILE A 204 0.10 -8.85 9.57
N ALA A 205 -0.20 -7.63 9.11
CA ALA A 205 -0.62 -7.41 7.73
C ALA A 205 0.48 -7.76 6.73
N SER A 206 1.71 -7.32 6.97
CA SER A 206 2.88 -7.66 6.14
C SER A 206 3.15 -9.15 6.15
N PHE A 207 2.99 -9.84 7.29
CA PHE A 207 3.12 -11.29 7.36
C PHE A 207 2.06 -12.01 6.53
N LEU A 208 0.79 -11.66 6.69
CA LEU A 208 -0.31 -12.25 5.92
C LEU A 208 -0.16 -11.98 4.42
N THR A 209 0.18 -10.74 4.03
CA THR A 209 0.49 -10.40 2.64
C THR A 209 1.67 -11.21 2.13
N GLY A 210 2.73 -11.36 2.92
CA GLY A 210 3.90 -12.18 2.58
C GLY A 210 3.55 -13.65 2.36
N ILE A 211 2.69 -14.25 3.19
CA ILE A 211 2.20 -15.62 2.99
C ILE A 211 1.41 -15.73 1.69
N ILE A 212 0.45 -14.83 1.45
CA ILE A 212 -0.41 -14.88 0.27
C ILE A 212 0.44 -14.75 -1.01
N THR A 213 1.33 -13.77 -1.04
CA THR A 213 2.23 -13.54 -2.17
C THR A 213 3.25 -14.68 -2.32
N GLY A 214 3.78 -15.21 -1.22
CA GLY A 214 4.73 -16.33 -1.21
C GLY A 214 4.12 -17.63 -1.74
N ILE A 215 2.92 -18.00 -1.29
CA ILE A 215 2.15 -19.12 -1.83
C ILE A 215 1.89 -18.90 -3.33
N GLY A 216 1.53 -17.67 -3.71
CA GLY A 216 1.32 -17.34 -5.13
C GLY A 216 2.57 -17.54 -5.98
N TYR A 217 3.75 -17.18 -5.47
CA TYR A 217 5.01 -17.41 -6.17
C TYR A 217 5.35 -18.92 -6.23
N ALA A 218 5.11 -19.66 -5.16
CA ALA A 218 5.35 -21.11 -5.09
C ALA A 218 4.46 -21.92 -6.05
N LEU A 219 3.23 -21.49 -6.30
CA LEU A 219 2.28 -22.24 -7.14
C LEU A 219 2.55 -22.10 -8.64
N CYS A 220 2.95 -20.92 -9.15
CA CYS A 220 3.27 -20.74 -10.59
C CYS A 220 3.93 -19.39 -10.94
N TYR A 221 4.58 -18.70 -9.99
CA TYR A 221 5.12 -17.32 -10.12
C TYR A 221 4.08 -16.21 -10.44
N VAL A 222 3.31 -16.37 -11.51
CA VAL A 222 2.21 -15.49 -11.96
C VAL A 222 1.18 -15.23 -10.86
N PRO A 223 0.71 -16.21 -10.07
CA PRO A 223 -0.23 -15.94 -8.98
C PRO A 223 0.38 -15.04 -7.90
N GLY A 224 1.69 -15.12 -7.66
CA GLY A 224 2.41 -14.24 -6.73
C GLY A 224 2.48 -12.80 -7.24
N LEU A 225 2.74 -12.61 -8.54
CA LEU A 225 2.67 -11.30 -9.18
C LEU A 225 1.26 -10.69 -9.05
N ILE A 226 0.22 -11.46 -9.36
CA ILE A 226 -1.17 -10.99 -9.22
C ILE A 226 -1.45 -10.61 -7.76
N ALA A 227 -1.09 -11.46 -6.79
CA ALA A 227 -1.25 -11.15 -5.38
C ALA A 227 -0.54 -9.84 -4.99
N SER A 228 0.70 -9.62 -5.46
CA SER A 228 1.45 -8.40 -5.16
C SER A 228 0.79 -7.12 -5.71
N ILE A 229 0.07 -7.20 -6.83
CA ILE A 229 -0.71 -6.09 -7.39
C ILE A 229 -1.95 -5.83 -6.52
N PHE A 230 -2.71 -6.87 -6.20
CA PHE A 230 -3.95 -6.73 -5.42
C PHE A 230 -3.71 -6.34 -3.95
N LEU A 231 -2.54 -6.67 -3.40
CA LEU A 231 -2.17 -6.39 -2.01
C LEU A 231 -1.27 -5.15 -1.84
N LEU A 232 -0.99 -4.42 -2.92
CA LEU A 232 -0.08 -3.27 -2.95
C LEU A 232 -0.37 -2.22 -1.86
N PHE A 233 -1.65 -1.98 -1.54
CA PHE A 233 -2.06 -0.93 -0.62
C PHE A 233 -2.26 -1.40 0.82
N THR A 234 -2.03 -2.68 1.12
CA THR A 234 -2.32 -3.25 2.45
C THR A 234 -1.62 -2.47 3.56
N THR A 235 -0.30 -2.26 3.45
CA THR A 235 0.47 -1.55 4.47
C THR A 235 0.02 -0.09 4.63
N VAL A 236 -0.21 0.63 3.52
CA VAL A 236 -0.71 2.01 3.55
C VAL A 236 -2.08 2.07 4.22
N ALA A 237 -2.98 1.13 3.93
CA ALA A 237 -4.32 1.11 4.50
C ALA A 237 -4.30 0.91 6.03
N VAL A 238 -3.38 0.09 6.56
CA VAL A 238 -3.19 -0.05 8.01
C VAL A 238 -2.68 1.24 8.66
N VAL A 239 -1.72 1.92 8.03
CA VAL A 239 -1.08 3.10 8.63
C VAL A 239 -1.94 4.36 8.48
N ASP A 240 -2.51 4.60 7.29
CA ASP A 240 -3.31 5.79 6.98
C ASP A 240 -4.69 5.73 7.64
N ARG A 241 -5.38 4.59 7.57
CA ARG A 241 -6.76 4.45 8.05
C ARG A 241 -6.90 3.70 9.38
N GLY A 242 -5.82 3.12 9.91
CA GLY A 242 -5.88 2.36 11.16
C GLY A 242 -6.67 1.06 11.08
N LEU A 243 -6.77 0.47 9.89
CA LEU A 243 -7.50 -0.78 9.70
C LEU A 243 -6.82 -1.94 10.38
N SER A 244 -7.62 -2.94 10.77
CA SER A 244 -7.07 -4.24 11.17
C SER A 244 -6.41 -4.94 9.96
N PRO A 245 -5.48 -5.89 10.18
CA PRO A 245 -4.73 -6.54 9.09
C PRO A 245 -5.61 -7.13 7.98
N VAL A 246 -6.67 -7.84 8.38
CA VAL A 246 -7.58 -8.51 7.44
C VAL A 246 -8.43 -7.48 6.68
N GLU A 247 -8.89 -6.43 7.36
CA GLU A 247 -9.68 -5.36 6.70
C GLU A 247 -8.81 -4.55 5.73
N ALA A 248 -7.52 -4.34 6.04
CA ALA A 248 -6.58 -3.72 5.13
C ALA A 248 -6.36 -4.55 3.85
N ILE A 249 -6.23 -5.87 3.99
CA ILE A 249 -6.12 -6.79 2.84
C ILE A 249 -7.37 -6.73 1.98
N LYS A 250 -8.56 -6.83 2.60
CA LYS A 250 -9.84 -6.73 1.89
C LYS A 250 -10.00 -5.40 1.17
N GLN A 251 -9.63 -4.30 1.82
CA GLN A 251 -9.69 -2.98 1.21
C GLN A 251 -8.72 -2.87 0.04
N SER A 252 -7.46 -3.32 0.19
CA SER A 252 -6.49 -3.32 -0.91
C SER A 252 -7.03 -4.11 -2.11
N PHE A 253 -7.57 -5.31 -1.87
CA PHE A 253 -8.17 -6.13 -2.92
C PHE A 253 -9.36 -5.44 -3.59
N THR A 254 -10.23 -4.80 -2.81
CA THR A 254 -11.41 -4.08 -3.32
C THR A 254 -11.01 -2.92 -4.20
N VAL A 255 -10.03 -2.12 -3.76
CA VAL A 255 -9.50 -0.99 -4.53
C VAL A 255 -8.83 -1.49 -5.81
N ALA A 256 -7.98 -2.51 -5.73
CA ALA A 256 -7.30 -3.09 -6.89
C ALA A 256 -8.29 -3.70 -7.90
N LYS A 257 -9.35 -4.36 -7.43
CA LYS A 257 -10.41 -4.90 -8.29
C LYS A 257 -11.20 -3.78 -8.97
N ALA A 258 -11.58 -2.74 -8.23
CA ALA A 258 -12.37 -1.63 -8.75
C ALA A 258 -11.57 -0.75 -9.72
N GLN A 259 -10.27 -0.62 -9.52
CA GLN A 259 -9.39 0.30 -10.25
C GLN A 259 -8.11 -0.41 -10.73
N PHE A 260 -8.26 -1.53 -11.42
CA PHE A 260 -7.14 -2.41 -11.76
C PHE A 260 -6.02 -1.72 -12.55
N VAL A 261 -6.35 -0.97 -13.61
CA VAL A 261 -5.35 -0.31 -14.46
C VAL A 261 -4.51 0.72 -13.69
N PRO A 262 -5.11 1.67 -12.94
CA PRO A 262 -4.38 2.54 -12.02
C PRO A 262 -3.45 1.81 -11.04
N VAL A 263 -3.92 0.72 -10.44
CA VAL A 263 -3.13 -0.06 -9.46
C VAL A 263 -2.00 -0.80 -10.14
N LEU A 264 -2.24 -1.41 -11.30
CA LEU A 264 -1.22 -2.08 -12.10
C LEU A 264 -0.10 -1.11 -12.50
N LEU A 265 -0.45 0.09 -12.97
CA LEU A 265 0.53 1.11 -13.34
C LEU A 265 1.31 1.63 -12.13
N THR A 266 0.64 1.82 -10.99
CA THR A 266 1.30 2.17 -9.71
C THR A 266 2.30 1.09 -9.32
N TRP A 267 1.88 -0.17 -9.36
CA TRP A 267 2.73 -1.33 -9.07
C TRP A 267 3.94 -1.36 -10.00
N LEU A 268 3.73 -1.23 -11.32
CA LEU A 268 4.79 -1.29 -12.31
C LEU A 268 5.82 -0.18 -12.11
N LEU A 269 5.38 1.06 -11.90
CA LEU A 269 6.27 2.20 -11.68
C LEU A 269 7.01 2.10 -10.34
N ALA A 270 6.36 1.60 -9.29
CA ALA A 270 7.02 1.33 -8.01
C ALA A 270 8.10 0.25 -8.19
N MET A 271 7.82 -0.83 -8.92
CA MET A 271 8.80 -1.86 -9.24
C MET A 271 9.95 -1.30 -10.07
N ILE A 272 9.68 -0.49 -11.10
CA ILE A 272 10.72 0.16 -11.91
C ILE A 272 11.60 1.05 -11.04
N ALA A 273 11.02 1.87 -10.15
CA ALA A 273 11.79 2.73 -9.25
C ALA A 273 12.73 1.92 -8.33
N ILE A 274 12.26 0.79 -7.81
CA ILE A 274 13.04 -0.13 -6.98
C ILE A 274 14.12 -0.85 -7.81
N PHE A 275 13.76 -1.42 -8.96
CA PHE A 275 14.69 -2.14 -9.85
C PHE A 275 15.78 -1.21 -10.39
N VAL A 276 15.41 -0.04 -10.92
CA VAL A 276 16.38 0.96 -11.39
C VAL A 276 17.29 1.40 -10.25
N GLY A 277 16.73 1.59 -9.05
CA GLY A 277 17.49 1.91 -7.85
C GLY A 277 18.52 0.83 -7.46
N SER A 278 18.24 -0.45 -7.77
CA SER A 278 19.12 -1.55 -7.40
C SER A 278 20.42 -1.63 -8.23
N PHE A 279 20.43 -1.13 -9.47
CA PHE A 279 21.58 -1.26 -10.39
C PHE A 279 22.85 -0.51 -9.94
N LEU A 280 22.75 0.48 -9.05
CA LEU A 280 23.90 1.20 -8.49
C LEU A 280 24.34 0.60 -7.15
N CYS A 281 24.52 -0.73 -7.09
CA CYS A 281 24.85 -1.46 -5.86
C CYS A 281 23.88 -1.15 -4.69
N GLY A 282 22.61 -0.93 -5.00
CA GLY A 282 21.58 -0.52 -4.03
C GLY A 282 21.61 0.96 -3.61
N ILE A 283 22.59 1.77 -4.03
CA ILE A 283 22.61 3.22 -3.73
C ILE A 283 21.39 3.92 -4.33
N GLY A 284 20.97 3.51 -5.53
CA GLY A 284 19.78 4.07 -6.17
C GLY A 284 18.49 3.75 -5.40
N LEU A 285 18.46 2.75 -4.51
CA LEU A 285 17.29 2.49 -3.65
C LEU A 285 17.04 3.63 -2.65
N LEU A 286 18.07 4.43 -2.32
CA LEU A 286 17.92 5.63 -1.49
C LEU A 286 17.00 6.69 -2.13
N VAL A 287 16.82 6.63 -3.45
CA VAL A 287 15.89 7.47 -4.21
C VAL A 287 14.67 6.65 -4.65
N GLY A 288 14.89 5.44 -5.16
CA GLY A 288 13.85 4.57 -5.68
C GLY A 288 12.80 4.19 -4.64
N ALA A 289 13.21 3.82 -3.43
CA ALA A 289 12.30 3.41 -2.36
C ALA A 289 11.40 4.57 -1.87
N PRO A 290 11.89 5.79 -1.58
CA PRO A 290 11.01 6.89 -1.19
C PRO A 290 10.11 7.37 -2.32
N VAL A 291 10.59 7.39 -3.57
CA VAL A 291 9.74 7.74 -4.72
C VAL A 291 8.63 6.70 -4.91
N ALA A 292 8.94 5.40 -4.84
CA ALA A 292 7.95 4.34 -4.90
C ALA A 292 6.94 4.42 -3.75
N GLY A 293 7.40 4.65 -2.52
CA GLY A 293 6.54 4.80 -1.35
C GLY A 293 5.57 5.98 -1.48
N LEU A 294 6.06 7.15 -1.89
CA LEU A 294 5.24 8.34 -2.12
C LEU A 294 4.23 8.12 -3.25
N LEU A 295 4.64 7.45 -4.33
CA LEU A 295 3.74 7.08 -5.42
C LEU A 295 2.60 6.20 -4.89
N VAL A 296 2.91 5.13 -4.15
CA VAL A 296 1.91 4.23 -3.57
C VAL A 296 0.95 4.97 -2.62
N VAL A 297 1.46 5.86 -1.76
CA VAL A 297 0.63 6.68 -0.86
C VAL A 297 -0.30 7.61 -1.65
N SER A 298 0.24 8.31 -2.66
CA SER A 298 -0.56 9.23 -3.47
C SER A 298 -1.63 8.51 -4.29
N SER A 299 -1.30 7.36 -4.88
CA SER A 299 -2.23 6.51 -5.61
C SER A 299 -3.33 6.01 -4.68
N TYR A 300 -2.98 5.48 -3.52
CA TYR A 300 -3.96 5.00 -2.54
C TYR A 300 -4.95 6.09 -2.13
N ARG A 301 -4.46 7.28 -1.77
CA ARG A 301 -5.34 8.37 -1.35
C ARG A 301 -6.21 8.88 -2.49
N ARG A 302 -5.67 9.03 -3.71
CA ARG A 302 -6.48 9.42 -4.88
C ARG A 302 -7.56 8.40 -5.23
N LEU A 303 -7.23 7.11 -5.22
CA LEU A 303 -8.17 6.03 -5.53
C LEU A 303 -9.23 5.82 -4.45
N THR A 304 -9.01 6.33 -3.24
CA THR A 304 -9.92 6.14 -2.10
C THR A 304 -10.51 7.43 -1.55
N GLY A 305 -10.32 8.57 -2.24
CA GLY A 305 -10.85 9.88 -1.87
C GLY A 305 -10.20 10.53 -0.65
N GLY A 306 -8.98 10.15 -0.29
CA GLY A 306 -8.22 10.69 0.84
C GLY A 306 -7.55 12.05 0.54
N PRO A 307 -7.22 12.84 1.58
CA PRO A 307 -6.60 14.15 1.43
C PRO A 307 -5.17 14.05 0.90
N LEU A 308 -4.79 14.91 -0.03
CA LEU A 308 -3.44 14.96 -0.58
C LEU A 308 -2.99 16.41 -0.71
N ALA A 309 -1.90 16.79 -0.04
CA ALA A 309 -1.32 18.11 -0.19
C ALA A 309 -0.86 18.33 -1.64
N PRO A 310 -1.09 19.53 -2.23
CA PRO A 310 -0.66 19.82 -3.59
C PRO A 310 0.87 19.75 -3.72
N ALA A 311 1.34 19.63 -4.97
CA ALA A 311 2.76 19.76 -5.28
C ALA A 311 3.28 21.13 -4.80
N THR A 312 4.49 21.13 -4.26
CA THR A 312 5.13 22.36 -3.79
C THR A 312 5.74 23.10 -4.98
N PRO A 313 5.43 24.40 -5.18
CA PRO A 313 6.00 25.19 -6.27
C PRO A 313 7.52 25.32 -6.20
#